data_AF-A0A2E6XL47-F1
#
_entry.id   AF-A0A2E6XL47-F1
#
_cell.length_a   1.000
_cell.length_b   1.000
_cell.length_c   1.000
_cell.angle_alpha   90.00
_cell.angle_beta   90.00
_cell.angle_gamma   90.00
#
_symmetry.space_group_name_H-M   'P 1'
#
loop_
_entity.id
_entity.type
_entity.pdbx_description
1 polymer ?
#
loop_
_entity_poly.entity_id
_entity_poly.type
_entity_poly.pdbx_seq_one_letter_code
_entity_poly.pdbx_strand_id
1 'polypeptide(L)'
;MITLAIVLTGFGSYAMRAFFIFALAHYTFPPILLRALEYVAPTVMAALVISMLTSPEGELTAGLPELIGLTCAATAAKTTGNHILALISGMGTFWLIGAII
;
A
#
# COMPACT_ATOMS: atom_id res chain seq x y z
N MET A 1 12.81 12.63 21.65
CA MET A 1 11.55 12.96 20.92
C MET A 1 11.10 11.81 20.03
N ILE A 2 11.98 11.21 19.21
CA ILE A 2 11.62 10.08 18.32
C ILE A 2 11.12 8.85 19.10
N THR A 3 11.75 8.51 20.24
CA THR A 3 11.31 7.40 21.10
C THR A 3 9.89 7.58 21.64
N LEU A 4 9.55 8.80 22.06
CA LEU A 4 8.18 9.14 22.47
C LEU A 4 7.19 8.94 21.31
N ALA A 5 7.54 9.39 20.10
CA ALA A 5 6.71 9.22 18.92
C ALA A 5 6.48 7.74 18.60
N ILE A 6 7.53 6.90 18.60
CA ILE A 6 7.41 5.45 18.37
C ILE A 6 6.49 4.81 19.41
N VAL A 7 6.66 5.14 20.69
CA VAL A 7 5.82 4.60 21.78
C VAL A 7 4.36 5.03 21.59
N LEU A 8 4.10 6.30 21.27
CA LEU A 8 2.75 6.81 21.01
C LEU A 8 2.11 6.16 19.79
N THR A 9 2.83 6.02 18.68
CA THR A 9 2.32 5.37 17.47
C THR A 9 2.02 3.89 17.71
N GLY A 10 2.92 3.18 18.41
CA GLY A 10 2.70 1.78 18.79
C GLY A 10 1.48 1.62 19.69
N PHE A 11 1.39 2.44 20.75
CA PHE A 11 0.25 2.41 21.67
C PHE A 11 -1.05 2.78 20.96
N GLY A 12 -1.05 3.83 20.13
CA GLY A 12 -2.22 4.25 19.36
C GLY A 12 -2.71 3.19 18.38
N SER A 13 -1.79 2.50 17.69
CA SER A 13 -2.15 1.43 16.75
C SER A 13 -2.79 0.24 17.48
N TYR A 14 -2.21 -0.19 18.61
CA TYR A 14 -2.78 -1.27 19.43
C TYR A 14 -4.11 -0.85 20.08
N ALA A 15 -4.21 0.38 20.58
CA ALA A 15 -5.43 0.90 21.18
C ALA A 15 -6.57 0.96 20.16
N MET A 16 -6.30 1.39 18.92
CA MET A 16 -7.30 1.40 17.85
C MET A 16 -7.81 -0.01 17.53
N ARG A 17 -6.92 -1.00 17.44
CA ARG A 17 -7.32 -2.42 17.26
C ARG A 17 -8.16 -2.92 18.43
N ALA A 18 -7.73 -2.68 19.66
CA ALA A 18 -8.44 -3.09 20.86
C ALA A 18 -9.84 -2.46 20.92
N PHE A 19 -9.95 -1.16 20.62
CA PHE A 19 -11.21 -0.45 20.58
C PHE A 19 -12.21 -1.11 19.64
N PHE A 20 -11.82 -1.39 18.38
CA PHE A 20 -12.71 -2.06 17.43
C PHE A 20 -13.06 -3.48 17.86
N ILE A 21 -12.12 -4.25 18.40
CA ILE A 21 -12.40 -5.62 18.87
C ILE A 21 -13.41 -5.61 20.01
N PHE A 22 -13.21 -4.78 21.04
CA PHE A 22 -14.12 -4.72 22.19
C PHE A 22 -15.47 -4.09 21.85
N ALA A 23 -15.49 -2.98 21.08
CA ALA A 23 -16.72 -2.29 20.72
C ALA A 23 -17.62 -3.14 19.81
N LEU A 24 -17.03 -3.96 18.94
CA LEU A 24 -17.75 -4.78 17.96
C LEU A 24 -17.80 -6.28 18.32
N ALA A 25 -17.32 -6.68 19.51
CA ALA A 25 -17.26 -8.07 19.96
C ALA A 25 -18.62 -8.79 19.95
N HIS A 26 -19.71 -8.05 20.19
CA HIS A 26 -21.05 -8.61 20.30
C HIS A 26 -21.93 -8.36 19.05
N TYR A 27 -21.39 -7.74 18.01
CA TYR A 27 -22.15 -7.41 16.81
C TYR A 27 -21.82 -8.37 15.66
N THR A 28 -22.86 -8.84 14.98
CA THR A 28 -22.70 -9.60 13.73
C THR A 28 -22.47 -8.63 12.58
N PHE A 29 -21.36 -8.81 11.86
CA PHE A 29 -21.06 -7.97 10.71
C PHE A 29 -21.98 -8.28 9.52
N PRO A 30 -22.46 -7.26 8.79
CA PRO A 30 -23.19 -7.48 7.55
C PRO A 30 -22.25 -8.08 6.49
N PRO A 31 -22.76 -8.91 5.56
CA PRO A 31 -21.94 -9.63 4.58
C PRO A 31 -21.11 -8.71 3.67
N ILE A 32 -21.60 -7.49 3.42
CA ILE A 32 -20.88 -6.48 2.64
C ILE A 32 -19.55 -6.07 3.32
N LEU A 33 -19.54 -5.98 4.65
CA LEU A 33 -18.36 -5.54 5.39
C LEU A 33 -17.31 -6.66 5.45
N LEU A 34 -17.75 -7.91 5.62
CA LEU A 34 -16.87 -9.08 5.55
C LEU A 34 -16.17 -9.17 4.19
N ARG A 35 -16.91 -8.97 3.09
CA ARG A 35 -16.33 -8.94 1.75
C ARG A 35 -15.35 -7.78 1.57
N ALA A 36 -15.63 -6.61 2.13
CA ALA A 36 -14.69 -5.49 2.09
C ALA A 36 -13.40 -5.79 2.89
N LEU A 37 -13.52 -6.48 4.04
CA LEU A 37 -12.37 -6.88 4.87
C LEU A 37 -11.40 -7.80 4.13
N GLU A 38 -11.88 -8.67 3.23
CA GLU A 38 -11.03 -9.53 2.39
C GLU A 38 -10.10 -8.72 1.46
N TYR A 39 -10.51 -7.52 1.05
CA TYR A 39 -9.72 -6.64 0.18
C TYR A 39 -8.87 -5.62 0.93
N VAL A 40 -8.90 -5.59 2.27
CA VAL A 40 -8.10 -4.62 3.05
C VAL A 40 -6.62 -4.81 2.79
N ALA A 41 -6.11 -6.05 2.86
CA ALA A 41 -4.68 -6.32 2.65
C ALA A 41 -4.15 -5.80 1.29
N PRO A 42 -4.73 -6.16 0.13
CA PRO A 42 -4.27 -5.65 -1.16
C PRO A 42 -4.49 -4.13 -1.31
N THR A 43 -5.54 -3.57 -0.70
CA THR A 43 -5.82 -2.13 -0.75
C THR A 43 -4.79 -1.33 0.04
N VAL A 44 -4.41 -1.80 1.23
CA VAL A 44 -3.35 -1.17 2.04
C VAL A 44 -2.02 -1.22 1.30
N MET A 45 -1.69 -2.32 0.64
CA MET A 45 -0.48 -2.39 -0.19
C MET A 45 -0.50 -1.35 -1.32
N ALA A 46 -1.62 -1.20 -2.03
CA ALA A 46 -1.76 -0.17 -3.06
C ALA A 46 -1.63 1.26 -2.49
N ALA A 47 -2.23 1.51 -1.33
CA ALA A 47 -2.13 2.80 -0.65
C ALA A 47 -0.69 3.11 -0.22
N LEU A 48 0.06 2.12 0.26
CA LEU A 48 1.49 2.28 0.58
C LEU A 48 2.30 2.65 -0.65
N VAL A 49 2.06 1.99 -1.79
CA VAL A 49 2.74 2.33 -3.06
C VAL A 49 2.45 3.78 -3.44
N ILE A 50 1.19 4.22 -3.40
CA ILE A 50 0.85 5.62 -3.69
C ILE A 50 1.50 6.57 -2.69
N SER A 51 1.53 6.23 -1.40
CA SER A 51 2.19 7.05 -0.38
C SER A 51 3.70 7.16 -0.58
N MET A 52 4.34 6.21 -1.25
CA MET A 52 5.76 6.32 -1.63
C MET A 52 5.96 7.22 -2.86
N LEU A 53 4.91 7.48 -3.64
CA LEU A 53 4.93 8.32 -4.85
C LEU A 53 4.52 9.77 -4.58
N THR A 54 4.02 10.06 -3.38
CA THR A 54 3.48 11.37 -2.99
C THR A 54 4.30 11.95 -1.85
N SER A 55 4.51 13.27 -1.85
CA SER A 55 5.15 13.99 -0.76
C SER A 55 4.24 14.06 0.48
N PRO A 56 4.78 14.35 1.67
CA PRO A 56 3.98 14.63 2.87
C PRO A 56 2.95 15.76 2.68
N GLU A 57 3.21 16.70 1.76
CA GLU A 57 2.35 17.84 1.42
C GLU A 57 1.25 17.48 0.40
N GLY A 58 1.25 16.25 -0.12
CA GLY A 58 0.27 15.79 -1.11
C GLY A 58 0.65 16.05 -2.56
N GLU A 59 1.89 16.49 -2.82
CA GLU A 59 2.39 16.69 -4.18
C GLU A 59 2.88 15.37 -4.77
N LEU A 60 2.63 15.14 -6.06
CA LEU A 60 3.14 13.95 -6.74
C LEU A 60 4.64 14.13 -7.00
N THR A 61 5.48 13.48 -6.19
CA THR A 61 6.94 13.50 -6.32
C THR A 61 7.47 12.34 -7.18
N ALA A 62 6.57 11.51 -7.72
CA ALA A 62 6.93 10.42 -8.62
C ALA A 62 7.75 10.93 -9.81
N GLY A 63 8.99 10.44 -9.94
CA GLY A 63 9.79 10.69 -11.12
C GLY A 63 9.28 9.92 -12.34
N LEU A 64 9.85 10.24 -13.49
CA LEU A 64 9.62 9.53 -14.73
C LEU A 64 9.90 8.01 -14.62
N PRO A 65 10.99 7.56 -13.95
CA PRO A 65 11.28 6.13 -13.76
C PRO A 65 10.19 5.41 -12.95
N GLU A 66 9.70 6.02 -11.87
CA GLU A 66 8.69 5.45 -10.99
C GLU A 66 7.33 5.29 -11.69
N LEU A 67 6.92 6.31 -12.46
CA LEU A 67 5.68 6.27 -13.25
C LEU A 67 5.72 5.18 -14.32
N ILE A 68 6.85 5.06 -15.04
CA ILE A 68 7.01 4.03 -16.07
C ILE A 68 7.08 2.64 -15.43
N GLY A 69 7.82 2.49 -14.33
CA GLY A 69 7.86 1.25 -13.55
C GLY A 69 6.48 0.80 -13.09
N LEU A 70 5.69 1.72 -12.53
CA LEU A 70 4.34 1.44 -12.05
C LEU A 70 3.39 1.04 -13.19
N THR A 71 3.43 1.76 -14.31
CA THR A 71 2.56 1.47 -15.47
C THR A 71 2.92 0.13 -16.12
N CYS A 72 4.20 -0.21 -16.23
CA CYS A 72 4.66 -1.52 -16.71
C CYS A 72 4.27 -2.65 -15.75
N ALA A 73 4.40 -2.46 -14.44
CA ALA A 73 3.96 -3.43 -13.44
C ALA A 73 2.44 -3.66 -13.51
N ALA A 74 1.64 -2.58 -13.57
CA ALA A 74 0.19 -2.65 -13.67
C ALA A 74 -0.26 -3.36 -14.96
N THR A 75 0.38 -3.05 -16.09
CA THR A 75 0.07 -3.68 -17.38
C THR A 75 0.42 -5.17 -17.37
N ALA A 76 1.58 -5.55 -16.85
CA ALA A 76 1.99 -6.95 -16.73
C ALA A 76 1.08 -7.73 -15.77
N ALA A 77 0.72 -7.14 -14.62
CA ALA A 77 -0.21 -7.75 -13.67
C ALA A 77 -1.58 -8.02 -14.31
N LYS A 78 -2.12 -7.05 -15.06
CA LYS A 78 -3.42 -7.18 -15.74
C LYS A 78 -3.39 -8.24 -16.85
N THR A 79 -2.29 -8.34 -17.59
CA THR A 79 -2.22 -9.20 -18.77
C THR A 79 -1.94 -10.66 -18.40
N THR A 80 -1.05 -10.90 -17.43
CA THR A 80 -0.58 -12.26 -17.13
C THR A 80 -1.18 -12.85 -15.85
N GLY A 81 -1.75 -12.03 -14.97
CA GLY A 81 -2.24 -12.46 -13.65
C GLY A 81 -1.15 -13.00 -12.71
N ASN A 82 0.12 -12.95 -13.13
CA ASN A 82 1.26 -13.46 -12.38
C ASN A 82 2.01 -12.30 -11.70
N HIS A 83 1.98 -12.28 -10.37
CA HIS A 83 2.63 -11.26 -9.56
C HIS A 83 4.15 -11.21 -9.73
N ILE A 84 4.80 -12.35 -10.03
CA ILE A 84 6.25 -12.40 -10.26
C ILE A 84 6.62 -11.63 -11.52
N LEU A 85 5.84 -11.79 -12.59
CA LEU A 85 6.10 -11.08 -13.86
C LEU A 85 5.83 -9.58 -13.73
N ALA A 86 4.82 -9.18 -12.96
CA ALA A 86 4.57 -7.78 -12.65
C ALA A 86 5.70 -7.14 -11.84
N LEU A 87 6.26 -7.89 -10.88
CA LEU A 87 7.39 -7.42 -10.09
C LEU A 87 8.65 -7.26 -10.96
N ILE A 88 8.98 -8.26 -11.77
CA ILE A 88 10.14 -8.23 -12.65
C ILE A 88 10.00 -7.12 -13.69
N SER A 89 8.81 -6.93 -14.28
CA SER A 89 8.59 -5.87 -15.27
C SER A 89 8.73 -4.47 -14.64
N GLY A 90 8.14 -4.25 -13.46
CA GLY A 90 8.22 -2.98 -12.75
C GLY A 90 9.64 -2.66 -12.29
N MET A 91 10.29 -3.59 -11.60
CA MET A 91 11.67 -3.40 -11.13
C MET A 91 12.66 -3.28 -12.28
N GLY A 92 12.50 -4.10 -13.32
CA GLY A 92 13.37 -4.07 -14.49
C GLY A 92 13.29 -2.75 -15.24
N THR A 93 12.07 -2.23 -15.45
CA THR A 93 11.89 -0.93 -16.11
C THR A 93 12.36 0.23 -15.25
N PHE A 94 12.07 0.21 -13.94
CA PHE A 94 12.56 1.22 -13.01
C PHE A 94 14.09 1.31 -13.02
N TRP A 95 14.80 0.19 -12.93
CA TRP A 95 16.27 0.18 -12.96
C TRP A 95 16.86 0.56 -14.32
N LEU A 96 16.27 0.09 -15.42
CA LEU A 96 16.75 0.44 -16.75
C LEU A 96 16.63 1.95 -16.99
N ILE A 97 15.50 2.55 -16.61
CA ILE A 97 15.26 3.98 -16.83
C ILE A 97 16.09 4.81 -15.84
N GLY A 98 16.18 4.40 -14.58
CA GLY A 98 17.04 5.05 -13.59
C GLY A 98 18.54 4.88 -13.84
N ALA A 99 18.96 3.97 -14.73
CA ALA A 99 20.34 3.89 -15.19
C ALA A 99 20.62 4.80 -16.41
N ILE A 100 19.58 5.20 -17.15
CA ILE A 100 19.69 6.04 -18.35
C ILE A 100 19.57 7.53 -18.01
N ILE A 101 18.76 7.87 -17.01
CA ILE A 101 18.46 9.24 -16.54
C ILE A 101 19.19 9.48 -15.22
#